data_AF-A0A8H7L792-F1
#
_entry.id   AF-A0A8H7L792-F1
#
_cell.length_a   1.000
_cell.length_b   1.000
_cell.length_c   1.000
_cell.angle_alpha   90.00
_cell.angle_beta   90.00
_cell.angle_gamma   90.00
#
_symmetry.space_group_name_H-M   'P 1'
#
loop_
_entity.id
_entity.type
_entity.pdbx_description
1 polymer ?
#
loop_
_entity_poly.entity_id
_entity_poly.type
_entity_poly.pdbx_seq_one_letter_code
_entity_poly.pdbx_strand_id
1 'polypeptide(L)'
;MSARRSGLQPLRALRMVRTKPPATQPKFLLFVQHSFRTQASSVSGRDVAAIEHLLRKGRRQLEGLEDPGVRDCWVSAQMRQWQQTAAQPRNAS
;
A
#
# COMPACT_ATOMS: atom_id res chain seq x y z
N MET A 1 18.81 -11.11 -14.82
CA MET A 1 18.51 -11.39 -13.39
C MET A 1 18.43 -10.08 -12.62
N SER A 2 17.25 -9.54 -12.28
CA SER A 2 17.12 -8.51 -11.24
C SER A 2 15.66 -8.28 -10.82
N ALA A 3 15.12 -9.17 -9.99
CA ALA A 3 13.83 -8.97 -9.31
C ALA A 3 13.99 -8.92 -7.77
N ARG A 4 15.22 -8.79 -7.26
CA ARG A 4 15.50 -8.79 -5.81
C ARG A 4 15.42 -7.41 -5.13
N ARG A 5 14.96 -6.37 -5.82
CA ARG A 5 14.77 -5.01 -5.24
C ARG A 5 13.30 -4.62 -5.00
N SER A 6 12.35 -5.48 -5.39
CA SER A 6 10.89 -5.23 -5.29
C SER A 6 10.39 -5.05 -3.85
N GLY A 7 10.98 -5.75 -2.86
CA GLY A 7 10.55 -5.72 -1.46
C GLY A 7 10.86 -4.44 -0.67
N LEU A 8 11.62 -3.50 -1.23
CA LEU A 8 11.98 -2.26 -0.54
C LEU A 8 10.83 -1.24 -0.49
N GLN A 9 9.91 -1.28 -1.45
CA GLN A 9 8.82 -0.30 -1.51
C GLN A 9 7.78 -0.49 -0.40
N PRO A 10 7.31 -1.72 -0.08
CA PRO A 10 6.43 -1.94 1.06
C PRO A 10 7.07 -1.50 2.39
N LEU A 11 8.35 -1.80 2.61
CA LEU A 11 9.06 -1.41 3.83
C LEU A 11 9.21 0.12 3.92
N ARG A 12 9.53 0.81 2.82
CA ARG A 12 9.60 2.27 2.78
C ARG A 12 8.24 2.91 3.05
N ALA A 13 7.17 2.38 2.46
CA ALA A 13 5.82 2.88 2.69
C ALA A 13 5.39 2.74 4.16
N LEU A 14 5.70 1.61 4.81
CA LEU A 14 5.44 1.42 6.24
C LEU A 14 6.27 2.36 7.12
N ARG A 15 7.51 2.69 6.73
CA ARG A 15 8.31 3.70 7.43
C ARG A 15 7.70 5.09 7.29
N MET A 16 7.23 5.45 6.09
CA MET A 16 6.52 6.72 5.85
C MET A 16 5.28 6.83 6.74
N VAL A 17 4.48 5.78 6.89
CA VAL A 17 3.31 5.81 7.78
C VAL A 17 3.69 6.24 9.20
N ARG A 18 4.84 5.78 9.72
CA ARG A 18 5.30 6.11 11.07
C ARG A 18 5.74 7.56 11.24
N THR A 19 5.98 8.30 10.15
CA THR A 19 6.31 9.74 10.21
C THR A 19 5.06 10.62 10.26
N LYS A 20 3.87 10.06 10.03
CA LYS A 20 2.60 10.81 10.01
C LYS A 20 2.00 10.98 11.40
N PRO A 21 1.11 11.97 11.62
CA PRO A 21 0.45 12.18 12.91
C PRO A 21 -0.30 10.92 13.39
N PRO A 22 -0.23 10.53 14.66
CA PRO A 22 -0.82 9.28 15.18
C PRO A 22 -2.29 9.07 14.81
N ALA A 23 -3.09 10.15 14.83
CA ALA A 23 -4.51 10.10 14.50
C ALA A 23 -4.79 9.71 13.03
N THR A 24 -3.88 9.99 12.11
CA THR A 24 -4.05 9.74 10.67
C THR A 24 -3.27 8.51 10.20
N GLN A 25 -2.30 8.00 10.98
CA GLN A 25 -1.53 6.79 10.64
C GLN A 25 -2.38 5.59 10.22
N PRO A 26 -3.53 5.27 10.87
CA PRO A 26 -4.37 4.15 10.44
C PRO A 26 -4.90 4.30 9.01
N LYS A 27 -5.20 5.54 8.57
CA LYS A 27 -5.65 5.83 7.21
C LYS A 27 -4.53 5.58 6.20
N PHE A 28 -3.32 6.07 6.47
CA PHE A 28 -2.17 5.85 5.61
C PHE A 28 -1.82 4.36 5.53
N LEU A 29 -1.86 3.65 6.66
CA LEU A 29 -1.61 2.21 6.72
C LEU A 29 -2.61 1.44 5.85
N LEU A 30 -3.91 1.74 6.01
CA LEU A 30 -4.97 1.12 5.22
C LEU A 30 -4.78 1.40 3.73
N PHE A 31 -4.52 2.65 3.36
CA PHE A 31 -4.27 3.03 1.98
C PHE A 31 -3.12 2.23 1.36
N VAL A 32 -2.00 2.12 2.06
CA VAL A 32 -0.81 1.38 1.60
C VAL A 32 -1.13 -0.11 1.47
N GLN A 33 -1.71 -0.73 2.50
CA GLN A 33 -2.02 -2.16 2.50
C GLN A 33 -2.99 -2.54 1.38
N HIS A 34 -4.09 -1.78 1.25
CA HIS A 34 -5.08 -1.99 0.21
C HIS A 34 -4.43 -1.83 -1.18
N SER A 35 -3.69 -0.74 -1.41
CA SER A 35 -3.08 -0.45 -2.72
C SER A 35 -2.12 -1.56 -3.17
N PHE A 36 -1.23 -2.03 -2.29
CA PHE A 36 -0.32 -3.12 -2.64
C PHE A 36 -1.07 -4.42 -2.92
N ARG A 37 -2.08 -4.75 -2.11
CA ARG A 37 -2.84 -5.99 -2.27
C ARG A 37 -3.66 -6.01 -3.56
N THR A 38 -4.37 -4.92 -3.86
CA THR A 38 -5.14 -4.78 -5.12
C THR A 38 -4.22 -4.86 -6.34
N GLN A 39 -3.09 -4.15 -6.33
CA GLN A 39 -2.15 -4.18 -7.44
C GLN A 39 -1.52 -5.57 -7.63
N ALA A 40 -1.12 -6.22 -6.53
CA ALA A 40 -0.58 -7.58 -6.60
C ALA A 40 -1.58 -8.61 -7.13
N SER A 41 -2.88 -8.47 -6.81
CA SER A 41 -3.93 -9.35 -7.36
C SER A 41 -4.26 -9.09 -8.83
N SER A 42 -3.91 -7.90 -9.35
CA SER A 42 -4.25 -7.49 -10.71
C SER A 42 -3.25 -7.91 -11.78
N VAL A 43 -2.08 -8.43 -11.39
CA VAL A 43 -0.98 -8.74 -12.32
C VAL A 43 -0.49 -10.17 -12.12
N SER A 44 -0.19 -10.85 -13.23
CA SER A 44 0.48 -12.16 -13.18
C SER A 44 1.95 -11.99 -12.82
N GLY A 45 2.47 -12.85 -11.95
CA GLY A 45 3.90 -12.87 -11.58
C GLY A 45 4.87 -13.07 -12.75
N ARG A 46 4.36 -13.50 -13.92
CA ARG A 46 5.13 -13.69 -15.16
C ARG A 46 5.23 -12.42 -16.02
N ASP A 47 4.35 -11.44 -15.79
CA ASP A 47 4.35 -10.17 -16.53
C ASP A 47 5.28 -9.16 -15.85
N VAL A 48 6.58 -9.31 -16.12
CA VAL A 48 7.63 -8.48 -15.53
C VAL A 48 7.47 -7.01 -15.90
N ALA A 49 7.06 -6.71 -17.14
CA ALA A 49 6.89 -5.34 -17.62
C ALA A 49 5.76 -4.61 -16.86
N ALA A 50 4.62 -5.28 -16.66
CA ALA A 50 3.52 -4.73 -15.87
C ALA A 50 3.89 -4.56 -14.39
N ILE A 51 4.62 -5.53 -13.80
CA ILE A 51 5.13 -5.42 -12.43
C ILE A 51 6.04 -4.19 -12.29
N GLU A 52 6.99 -3.99 -13.20
CA GLU A 52 7.87 -2.82 -13.17
C GLU A 52 7.10 -1.50 -13.35
N HIS A 53 6.06 -1.49 -14.19
CA HIS A 53 5.19 -0.32 -14.33
C HIS A 53 4.50 0.00 -13.02
N LEU A 54 3.90 -0.99 -12.35
CA LEU A 54 3.24 -0.83 -11.05
C LEU A 54 4.24 -0.37 -9.96
N LEU A 55 5.44 -0.94 -9.91
CA LEU A 55 6.49 -0.50 -8.98
C LEU A 55 6.93 0.95 -9.23
N ARG A 56 7.02 1.39 -10.49
CA ARG A 56 7.32 2.79 -10.84
C ARG A 56 6.18 3.72 -10.45
N LYS A 57 4.93 3.28 -10.62
CA LYS A 57 3.73 4.02 -10.21
C LYS A 57 3.67 4.15 -8.68
N GLY A 58 3.84 3.06 -7.95
CA GLY A 58 3.84 3.04 -6.48
C GLY A 58 4.92 3.93 -5.88
N ARG A 59 6.13 3.95 -6.47
CA ARG A 59 7.20 4.86 -6.04
C ARG A 59 6.78 6.34 -6.13
N ARG A 60 6.19 6.76 -7.26
CA ARG A 60 5.71 8.14 -7.46
C ARG A 60 4.59 8.50 -6.48
N GLN A 61 3.68 7.57 -6.21
CA GLN A 61 2.62 7.78 -5.20
C GLN A 61 3.22 7.95 -3.81
N LEU A 62 4.23 7.16 -3.45
CA LEU A 62 4.88 7.23 -2.15
C LEU A 62 5.67 8.54 -1.97
N GLU A 63 6.36 9.01 -3.01
CA GLU A 63 7.10 10.29 -2.96
C GLU A 63 6.18 11.47 -2.58
N GLY A 64 4.96 11.53 -3.11
CA GLY A 64 3.98 12.56 -2.72
C GLY A 64 3.47 12.39 -1.29
N LEU A 65 3.28 11.15 -0.83
CA LEU A 65 2.86 10.88 0.55
C LEU A 65 3.98 11.11 1.57
N GLU A 66 5.25 11.06 1.17
CA GLU A 66 6.39 11.29 2.06
C GLU A 66 6.60 12.77 2.42
N ASP A 67 6.01 13.69 1.66
CA ASP A 67 6.07 15.12 1.94
C ASP A 67 5.59 15.43 3.39
N PRO A 68 6.39 16.15 4.20
CA PRO A 68 6.01 16.54 5.57
C PRO A 68 4.72 17.37 5.67
N GLY A 69 4.36 18.10 4.61
CA GLY A 69 3.11 18.85 4.50
C GLY A 69 1.87 17.96 4.38
N VAL A 70 2.03 16.72 3.91
CA VAL A 70 0.94 15.75 3.81
C VAL A 70 0.72 15.06 5.16
N ARG A 71 -0.29 15.54 5.89
CA ARG A 71 -0.62 15.08 7.25
C ARG A 71 -1.84 14.17 7.35
N ASP A 72 -2.66 14.13 6.31
CA ASP A 72 -3.82 13.24 6.20
C ASP A 72 -3.94 12.66 4.79
N CYS A 73 -4.65 11.55 4.65
CA CYS A 73 -4.98 10.97 3.37
C CYS A 73 -6.45 10.55 3.32
N TRP A 74 -7.05 10.67 2.13
CA TRP A 74 -8.40 10.17 1.93
C TRP A 74 -8.40 8.65 1.78
N VAL A 75 -9.39 8.02 2.40
CA VAL A 75 -9.63 6.58 2.33
C VAL A 75 -11.10 6.38 2.00
N SER A 76 -11.36 5.64 0.93
CA SER A 76 -12.71 5.38 0.43
C SER A 76 -13.52 4.47 1.38
N ALA A 77 -14.84 4.50 1.26
CA ALA A 77 -15.73 3.58 1.98
C ALA A 77 -15.37 2.11 1.67
N GLN A 78 -15.07 1.81 0.40
CA GLN A 78 -14.63 0.47 -0.04
C GLN A 78 -13.36 0.01 0.67
N MET A 79 -12.35 0.89 0.83
CA MET A 79 -11.13 0.55 1.55
C MET A 79 -11.41 0.24 3.03
N ARG A 80 -12.30 1.00 3.67
CA ARG A 80 -12.69 0.75 5.07
C ARG A 80 -13.44 -0.58 5.20
N GLN A 81 -14.34 -0.88 4.26
CA GLN A 81 -15.06 -2.15 4.22
C GLN A 81 -14.08 -3.32 4.00
N TRP A 82 -13.12 -3.18 3.09
CA TRP A 82 -12.06 -4.17 2.88
C TRP A 82 -11.28 -4.46 4.17
N GLN A 83 -10.95 -3.43 4.96
CA GLN A 83 -10.28 -3.61 6.25
C GLN A 83 -11.15 -4.41 7.23
N GLN A 84 -12.45 -4.12 7.29
CA GLN A 84 -13.40 -4.83 8.17
C GLN A 84 -13.50 -6.31 7.78
N THR A 85 -13.61 -6.61 6.49
CA THR A 85 -13.64 -7.99 5.98
C THR A 85 -12.30 -8.71 6.23
N ALA A 86 -11.17 -8.03 6.06
CA ALA A 86 -9.84 -8.60 6.29
C ALA A 86 -9.53 -8.81 7.79
N ALA A 87 -10.15 -8.03 8.68
CA ALA A 87 -10.01 -8.14 10.13
C ALA A 87 -10.91 -9.21 10.76
N GLN A 88 -11.90 -9.74 10.01
CA GLN A 88 -12.70 -10.86 10.47
C GLN A 88 -11.80 -12.12 10.62
N PRO A 89 -11.68 -12.72 11.81
CA PRO A 89 -10.89 -13.93 11.98
C PRO A 89 -11.44 -15.03 11.07
N ARG A 90 -10.54 -15.75 10.39
CA ARG A 90 -10.84 -16.92 9.54
C ARG A 90 -11.30 -18.14 10.35
N ASN A 91 -12.21 -17.95 11.31
CA ASN A 91 -12.79 -18.99 12.13
C ASN A 91 -14.30 -19.06 11.85
N ALA A 92 -14.67 -19.78 10.79
CA ALA A 92 -16.01 -20.33 10.57
C ALA A 92 -15.94 -21.34 9.41
N SER A 93 -15.39 -22.52 9.67
CA SER A 93 -15.72 -23.82 9.03
C SER A 93 -14.94 -24.91 9.75
#